data_AF-A0A9P6BND5-F1
#
_entry.id   AF-A0A9P6BND5-F1
#
_cell.length_a   1.000
_cell.length_b   1.000
_cell.length_c   1.000
_cell.angle_alpha   90.00
_cell.angle_beta   90.00
_cell.angle_gamma   90.00
#
_symmetry.space_group_name_H-M   'P 1'
#
loop_
_entity.id
_entity.type
_entity.pdbx_description
1 polymer ?
#
loop_
_entity_poly.entity_id
_entity_poly.type
_entity_poly.pdbx_seq_one_letter_code
_entity_poly.pdbx_strand_id
1 'polypeptide(L)'
;MPQLGNATAKSNGTLHSAEHFQQLLKEHPPQTSSRASLSNWACAAHNIVNERLGKPEFDCGTLADVYKCGCADEPKDDEDIIKG
;
A
#
# COMPACT_ATOMS: atom_id res chain seq x y z
N MET A 1 19.04 8.65 2.59
CA MET A 1 17.69 8.46 3.17
C MET A 1 17.79 8.86 4.63
N PRO A 2 17.11 9.92 5.10
CA PRO A 2 17.21 10.30 6.50
C PRO A 2 16.38 9.35 7.37
N GLN A 3 16.93 9.06 8.54
CA GLN A 3 16.41 8.15 9.56
C GLN A 3 15.00 8.55 10.00
N LEU A 4 14.05 7.62 9.98
CA LEU A 4 12.77 7.82 10.69
C LEU A 4 13.07 7.92 12.19
N GLY A 5 12.88 9.12 12.73
CA GLY A 5 12.98 9.40 14.16
C GLY A 5 11.85 8.72 14.95
N ASN A 6 12.18 8.31 16.17
CA ASN A 6 11.31 7.56 17.07
C ASN A 6 10.10 8.40 17.50
N ALA A 7 8.94 8.15 16.91
CA ALA A 7 7.67 8.65 17.42
C ALA A 7 7.10 7.64 18.43
N THR A 8 7.09 8.01 19.72
CA THR A 8 6.36 7.31 20.77
C THR A 8 4.87 7.59 20.61
N ALA A 9 4.16 6.72 19.88
CA ALA A 9 2.71 6.73 19.78
C ALA A 9 2.10 6.09 21.04
N LYS A 10 1.66 6.91 22.01
CA LYS A 10 0.70 6.46 23.03
C LYS A 10 -0.70 6.89 22.62
N SER A 11 -1.53 5.93 22.24
CA SER A 11 -2.99 6.10 22.22
C SER A 11 -3.65 4.81 22.69
N ASN A 12 -4.43 4.91 23.77
CA ASN A 12 -5.21 3.80 24.33
C ASN A 12 -6.36 3.50 23.37
N GLY A 13 -6.19 2.50 22.49
CA GLY A 13 -7.26 2.04 21.60
C GLY A 13 -6.87 1.09 20.45
N THR A 14 -5.61 0.99 20.03
CA THR A 14 -5.22 0.21 18.83
C THR A 14 -3.84 -0.48 18.93
N LEU A 15 -3.35 -0.70 20.15
CA LEU A 15 -1.95 -1.06 20.41
C LEU A 15 -1.49 -2.35 19.69
N HIS A 16 -2.34 -3.38 19.61
CA HIS A 16 -1.98 -4.69 19.02
C HIS A 16 -1.66 -4.64 17.51
N SER A 17 -2.30 -3.74 16.75
CA SER A 17 -2.10 -3.68 15.30
C SER A 17 -0.84 -2.91 14.92
N ALA A 18 -0.53 -1.84 15.64
CA ALA A 18 0.64 -1.00 15.36
C ALA A 18 1.94 -1.71 15.76
N GLU A 19 1.97 -2.36 16.92
CA GLU A 19 3.13 -3.12 17.41
C GLU A 19 3.45 -4.30 16.48
N HIS A 20 2.42 -5.02 16.03
CA HIS A 20 2.61 -6.13 15.09
C HIS A 20 3.12 -5.65 13.74
N PHE A 21 2.58 -4.54 13.22
CA PHE A 21 3.07 -3.97 11.97
C PHE A 21 4.50 -3.46 12.09
N GLN A 22 4.89 -2.89 13.24
CA GLN A 22 6.28 -2.50 13.50
C GLN A 22 7.25 -3.69 13.49
N GLN A 23 6.84 -4.86 13.99
CA GLN A 23 7.64 -6.07 13.90
C GLN A 23 7.75 -6.56 12.45
N LEU A 24 6.63 -6.57 11.72
CA LEU A 24 6.59 -6.92 10.30
C LEU A 24 7.52 -6.02 9.47
N LEU A 25 7.61 -4.72 9.77
CA LEU A 25 8.55 -3.80 9.11
C LEU A 25 10.03 -4.14 9.37
N LYS A 26 10.36 -4.72 10.53
CA LYS A 26 11.74 -5.14 10.84
C LYS A 26 12.11 -6.42 10.09
N GLU A 27 11.16 -7.34 9.96
CA GLU A 27 11.36 -8.64 9.28
C GLU A 27 11.28 -8.51 7.75
N HIS A 28 10.41 -7.63 7.27
CA HIS A 28 10.14 -7.38 5.86
C HIS A 28 10.30 -5.89 5.53
N PRO A 29 11.55 -5.37 5.44
CA PRO A 29 11.78 -3.95 5.21
C PRO A 29 11.19 -3.47 3.87
N PRO A 30 10.57 -2.28 3.84
CA PRO A 30 9.89 -1.76 2.67
C PRO A 30 10.86 -1.51 1.52
N GLN A 31 10.47 -1.97 0.33
CA GLN A 31 11.22 -1.73 -0.90
C GLN A 31 10.74 -0.42 -1.54
N THR A 32 11.57 0.63 -1.47
CA THR A 32 11.18 2.00 -1.83
C THR A 32 11.84 2.52 -3.12
N SER A 33 12.46 1.65 -3.90
CA SER A 33 13.22 2.03 -5.11
C SER A 33 12.34 2.58 -6.24
N SER A 34 11.07 2.22 -6.28
CA SER A 34 10.10 2.69 -7.26
C SER A 34 8.68 2.53 -6.73
N ARG A 35 7.71 3.22 -7.37
CA ARG A 35 6.28 3.04 -7.07
C ARG A 35 5.89 1.56 -7.15
N ALA A 36 6.24 0.88 -8.25
CA ALA A 36 5.89 -0.52 -8.45
C ALA A 36 6.49 -1.43 -7.36
N SER A 37 7.75 -1.19 -6.98
CA SER A 37 8.42 -1.95 -5.92
C SER A 37 7.74 -1.77 -4.56
N LEU A 38 7.36 -0.53 -4.22
CA LEU A 38 6.66 -0.24 -2.97
C LEU A 38 5.23 -0.82 -2.97
N SER A 39 4.51 -0.70 -4.08
CA SER A 39 3.17 -1.27 -4.24
C SER A 39 3.18 -2.79 -4.09
N ASN A 40 4.12 -3.48 -4.74
CA ASN A 40 4.25 -4.93 -4.62
C ASN A 40 4.62 -5.36 -3.19
N TRP A 41 5.54 -4.64 -2.54
CA TRP A 41 5.86 -4.89 -1.14
C TRP A 41 4.64 -4.72 -0.23
N ALA A 42 3.86 -3.64 -0.43
CA ALA A 42 2.66 -3.38 0.37
C ALA A 42 1.59 -4.47 0.17
N CYS A 43 1.46 -5.00 -1.05
CA CYS A 43 0.57 -6.14 -1.32
C CYS A 43 1.01 -7.40 -0.55
N ALA A 44 2.30 -7.75 -0.63
CA ALA A 44 2.85 -8.89 0.09
C ALA A 44 2.67 -8.73 1.62
N ALA A 45 2.97 -7.55 2.16
CA ALA A 45 2.77 -7.23 3.57
C ALA A 45 1.31 -7.36 4.01
N HIS A 46 0.35 -6.94 3.18
CA HIS A 46 -1.07 -7.15 3.45
C HIS A 46 -1.47 -8.63 3.46
N ASN A 47 -0.90 -9.44 2.57
CA ASN A 47 -1.21 -10.88 2.55
C ASN A 47 -0.71 -11.62 3.80
N ILE A 48 0.41 -11.20 4.38
CA ILE A 48 0.88 -11.73 5.68
C ILE A 48 -0.16 -11.44 6.79
N VAL A 49 -0.76 -10.24 6.77
CA VAL A 49 -1.84 -9.90 7.71
C VAL A 49 -3.12 -10.68 7.39
N ASN A 50 -3.45 -10.88 6.11
CA ASN A 50 -4.62 -11.66 5.70
C ASN A 50 -4.51 -13.12 6.17
N GLU A 51 -3.36 -13.76 5.99
CA GLU A 51 -3.10 -15.12 6.46
C GLU A 51 -3.35 -15.24 7.96
N ARG A 52 -2.79 -14.32 8.75
CA ARG A 52 -2.98 -14.28 10.21
C ARG A 52 -4.45 -14.13 10.61
N LEU A 53 -5.24 -13.40 9.82
CA LEU A 53 -6.67 -13.17 10.06
C LEU A 53 -7.57 -14.21 9.40
N GLY A 54 -7.02 -15.22 8.71
CA GLY A 54 -7.78 -16.22 7.96
C GLY A 54 -8.56 -15.65 6.78
N LYS A 55 -8.07 -14.55 6.19
CA LYS A 55 -8.65 -13.91 5.00
C LYS A 55 -8.01 -14.47 3.73
N PRO A 56 -8.74 -14.49 2.60
CA PRO A 56 -8.16 -14.90 1.33
C PRO A 56 -7.00 -13.99 0.92
N GLU A 57 -6.01 -14.57 0.25
CA GLU A 57 -4.91 -13.83 -0.33
C GLU A 57 -5.38 -12.94 -1.49
N PHE A 58 -4.79 -11.76 -1.59
CA PHE A 58 -5.00 -10.86 -2.71
C PHE A 58 -3.97 -11.15 -3.81
N ASP A 59 -4.43 -11.24 -5.07
CA ASP A 59 -3.55 -11.40 -6.23
C ASP A 59 -2.87 -10.07 -6.57
N CYS A 60 -1.59 -9.96 -6.17
CA CYS A 60 -0.76 -8.79 -6.43
C CYS A 60 -0.55 -8.49 -7.93
N GLY A 61 -0.80 -9.44 -8.84
CA GLY A 61 -0.73 -9.21 -10.29
C GLY A 61 -1.77 -8.20 -10.78
N THR A 62 -2.92 -8.11 -10.10
CA THR A 62 -4.02 -7.17 -10.43
C THR A 62 -3.89 -5.80 -9.77
N LEU A 63 -2.83 -5.59 -8.99
CA LEU A 63 -2.66 -4.41 -8.13
C LEU A 63 -2.64 -3.10 -8.94
N ALA A 64 -2.03 -3.09 -10.12
CA ALA A 64 -1.95 -1.93 -11.00
C ALA A 64 -3.32 -1.51 -11.57
N ASP A 65 -4.21 -2.48 -11.81
CA ASP A 65 -5.53 -2.24 -12.39
C ASP A 65 -6.53 -1.76 -11.34
N VAL A 66 -6.46 -2.34 -10.13
CA VAL A 66 -7.34 -2.00 -9.00
C VAL A 66 -6.95 -0.67 -8.36
N TYR A 67 -5.66 -0.42 -8.17
CA TYR A 67 -5.14 0.78 -7.54
C TYR A 67 -4.30 1.59 -8.52
N LYS A 68 -4.97 2.15 -9.53
CA LYS A 68 -4.36 3.04 -10.50
C LYS A 68 -3.66 4.21 -9.78
N CYS A 69 -2.57 4.68 -10.36
CA CYS A 69 -1.98 5.96 -9.98
C CYS A 69 -3.12 6.98 -10.06
N GLY A 70 -3.54 7.59 -8.94
CA GLY A 70 -4.58 8.64 -8.94
C GLY A 70 -4.24 9.86 -9.81
N CYS A 71 -3.09 9.79 -10.48
CA CYS A 71 -2.72 10.35 -11.77
C CYS A 71 -3.72 9.90 -12.86
N ALA A 72 -5.01 10.12 -12.66
CA ALA A 72 -5.97 9.96 -13.72
C ALA A 72 -5.55 10.88 -14.86
N ASP A 73 -5.49 10.32 -16.08
CA ASP A 73 -5.70 11.11 -17.28
C ASP A 73 -6.94 11.98 -17.02
N GLU A 74 -6.85 13.26 -17.39
CA GLU A 74 -7.96 14.19 -17.27
C GLU A 74 -9.26 13.52 -17.73
N PRO A 75 -10.42 13.81 -17.09
CA PRO A 75 -11.68 13.31 -17.59
C PRO A 75 -11.74 13.62 -19.08
N LYS A 76 -11.79 12.57 -19.91
CA LYS A 76 -12.22 12.75 -21.30
C LYS A 76 -13.70 13.06 -21.19
N ASP A 77 -13.99 14.34 -21.00
CA ASP A 77 -15.32 14.86 -21.24
C ASP A 77 -15.66 14.50 -22.70
N ASP A 78 -16.86 13.97 -22.91
CA ASP A 78 -17.37 13.51 -24.21
C ASP A 78 -17.53 14.65 -25.26
N GLU A 79 -16.72 15.72 -25.20
CA GLU A 79 -16.76 16.88 -26.09
C GLU A 79 -15.75 16.81 -27.26
N ASP A 80 -14.80 15.87 -27.26
CA ASP A 80 -13.84 15.72 -28.37
C ASP A 80 -14.33 14.82 -29.53
N ILE A 81 -15.56 14.29 -29.48
CA ILE A 81 -16.16 13.60 -30.65
C ILE A 81 -16.79 14.60 -31.65
N ILE A 82 -17.04 15.86 -31.26
CA ILE A 82 -17.77 16.82 -32.12
C ILE A 82 -16.93 18.02 -32.59
N LYS A 83 -15.61 18.09 -32.35
CA LYS A 83 -14.77 19.12 -33.02
C LYS A 83 -13.34 18.64 -33.29
N GLY A 84 -13.03 18.40 -34.56
CA GLY A 84 -11.67 18.46 -35.09
C GLY A 84 -11.30 17.32 -36.01
#